data_AF-A0A6N8THV7-F1
#
_entry.id   AF-A0A6N8THV7-F1
#
_cell.length_a   1.000
_cell.length_b   1.000
_cell.length_c   1.000
_cell.angle_alpha   90.00
_cell.angle_beta   90.00
_cell.angle_gamma   90.00
#
_symmetry.space_group_name_H-M   'P 1'
#
loop_
_entity.id
_entity.type
_entity.pdbx_description
1 polymer ?
#
loop_
_entity_poly.entity_id
_entity_poly.type
_entity_poly.pdbx_seq_one_letter_code
_entity_poly.pdbx_strand_id
1 'polypeptide(L)'
;MADRSHIALTNRDEPVLLAWPIPGNPGGFVRFDRATDWRDFVEGLGIDARIPDIVRAKFARAQTLYMLGWVDFSVVKAGELAALIALELALMDRYGGQVSKSKRSFAALLKYMVDADGLTDGQIPMVTRCGGTAVGQLTGETHPTLAERRNMLAHGDPFDGLPTGGLLELVRDLINFAYRHYIAEAASLGVTPASAGRV
;
A
#
# COMPACT_ATOMS: atom_id res chain seq x y z
N MET A 1 7.23 7.45 13.60
CA MET A 1 6.00 7.78 12.85
C MET A 1 6.31 9.01 12.02
N ALA A 2 5.93 9.08 10.74
CA ALA A 2 6.08 10.33 9.98
C ALA A 2 4.94 11.24 10.40
N ASP A 3 5.21 12.21 11.26
CA ASP A 3 4.25 13.24 11.61
C ASP A 3 3.95 14.10 10.37
N ARG A 4 2.67 14.19 10.02
CA ARG A 4 2.14 14.94 8.87
C ARG A 4 1.22 16.09 9.29
N SER A 5 1.20 16.43 10.58
CA SER A 5 0.44 17.55 11.14
C SER A 5 0.83 18.89 10.52
N HIS A 6 2.10 19.03 10.12
CA HIS A 6 2.64 20.24 9.48
C HIS A 6 2.08 20.50 8.06
N ILE A 7 1.45 19.53 7.40
CA ILE A 7 0.84 19.73 6.09
C ILE A 7 -0.55 20.29 6.31
N ALA A 8 -0.76 21.58 6.06
CA ALA A 8 -2.09 22.17 6.12
C ALA A 8 -2.88 21.86 4.85
N LEU A 9 -4.09 21.31 5.00
CA LEU A 9 -5.03 21.11 3.89
C LEU A 9 -6.27 21.97 4.13
N THR A 10 -6.60 22.82 3.17
CA THR A 10 -7.86 23.58 3.17
C THR A 10 -8.95 22.78 2.51
N ASN A 11 -10.21 22.99 2.91
CA ASN A 11 -11.32 22.47 2.14
C ASN A 11 -11.30 23.09 0.73
N ARG A 12 -11.72 22.29 -0.25
CA ARG A 12 -11.92 22.69 -1.64
C ARG A 12 -13.43 22.78 -1.91
N ASP A 13 -13.81 23.49 -2.95
CA ASP A 13 -15.22 23.66 -3.32
C ASP A 13 -15.80 22.37 -3.94
N GLU A 14 -14.97 21.65 -4.69
CA GLU A 14 -15.36 20.40 -5.34
C GLU A 14 -14.89 19.18 -4.56
N PRO A 15 -15.70 18.12 -4.46
CA PRO A 15 -15.33 16.87 -3.79
C PRO A 15 -14.19 16.12 -4.50
N VAL A 16 -13.45 15.28 -3.77
CA VAL A 16 -12.62 14.24 -4.38
C VAL A 16 -13.45 12.98 -4.57
N LEU A 17 -13.41 12.43 -5.80
CA LEU A 17 -13.84 11.07 -6.08
C LEU A 17 -12.61 10.21 -6.35
N LEU A 18 -12.46 9.14 -5.59
CA LEU A 18 -11.36 8.19 -5.73
C LEU A 18 -11.94 6.81 -6.03
N ALA A 19 -11.49 6.19 -7.13
CA ALA A 19 -11.76 4.78 -7.38
C ALA A 19 -11.17 3.98 -6.22
N TRP A 20 -12.00 3.25 -5.49
CA TRP A 20 -11.56 2.49 -4.32
C TRP A 20 -12.53 1.36 -3.98
N PRO A 21 -12.03 0.16 -3.64
CA PRO A 21 -12.88 -0.95 -3.23
C PRO A 21 -13.69 -0.60 -1.98
N ILE A 22 -15.01 -0.78 -2.05
CA ILE A 22 -15.92 -0.63 -0.91
C ILE A 22 -16.53 -2.00 -0.54
N PRO A 23 -17.06 -2.19 0.67
CA PRO A 23 -17.65 -3.46 1.08
C PRO A 23 -18.67 -3.98 0.05
N GLY A 24 -18.47 -5.21 -0.43
CA GLY A 24 -19.31 -5.86 -1.44
C GLY A 24 -19.21 -5.31 -2.88
N ASN A 25 -18.39 -4.28 -3.15
CA ASN A 25 -18.17 -3.75 -4.49
C ASN A 25 -16.67 -3.39 -4.71
N PRO A 26 -15.89 -4.28 -5.35
CA PRO A 26 -14.47 -4.03 -5.59
C PRO A 26 -14.20 -2.92 -6.62
N GLY A 27 -15.17 -2.57 -7.45
CA GLY A 27 -15.11 -1.47 -8.44
C GLY A 27 -15.74 -0.16 -7.96
N GLY A 28 -15.85 0.03 -6.63
CA GLY A 28 -16.50 1.18 -6.03
C GLY A 28 -15.74 2.50 -6.16
N PHE A 29 -16.37 3.54 -5.63
CA PHE A 29 -15.79 4.86 -5.47
C PHE A 29 -16.03 5.34 -4.04
N VAL A 30 -15.04 6.03 -3.49
CA VAL A 30 -15.17 6.77 -2.24
C VAL A 30 -15.16 8.27 -2.56
N ARG A 31 -15.96 9.02 -1.82
CA ARG A 31 -16.11 10.46 -1.97
C ARG A 31 -15.65 11.15 -0.69
N PHE A 32 -14.89 12.23 -0.85
CA PHE A 32 -14.45 13.07 0.26
C PHE A 32 -14.84 14.51 0.00
N ASP A 33 -15.67 15.07 0.88
CA ASP A 33 -16.12 16.46 0.82
C ASP A 33 -15.23 17.39 1.68
N ARG A 34 -14.49 16.84 2.65
CA ARG A 34 -13.63 17.62 3.55
C ARG A 34 -12.19 17.12 3.55
N ALA A 35 -11.27 18.07 3.76
CA ALA A 35 -9.84 17.78 3.86
C ALA A 35 -9.50 16.87 5.05
N THR A 36 -10.27 16.97 6.13
CA THR A 36 -10.15 16.11 7.33
C THR A 36 -10.46 14.66 6.99
N ASP A 37 -11.55 14.42 6.26
CA ASP A 37 -12.00 13.07 5.93
C ASP A 37 -11.00 12.37 5.00
N TRP A 38 -10.41 13.12 4.05
CA TRP A 38 -9.32 12.65 3.21
C TRP A 38 -8.07 12.29 4.03
N ARG A 39 -7.67 13.17 4.96
CA ARG A 39 -6.52 12.91 5.84
C ARG A 39 -6.73 11.65 6.66
N ASP A 40 -7.85 11.56 7.38
CA ASP A 40 -8.13 10.45 8.29
C ASP A 40 -8.16 9.13 7.52
N PHE A 41 -8.72 9.14 6.31
CA PHE A 41 -8.67 8.00 5.40
C PHE A 41 -7.24 7.60 5.05
N VAL A 42 -6.42 8.52 4.55
CA VAL A 42 -5.03 8.21 4.13
C VAL A 42 -4.17 7.78 5.31
N GLU A 43 -4.30 8.42 6.47
CA GLU A 43 -3.57 8.08 7.70
C GLU A 43 -3.99 6.71 8.24
N GLY A 44 -5.28 6.36 8.14
CA GLY A 44 -5.81 5.05 8.51
C GLY A 44 -5.27 3.88 7.68
N LEU A 45 -4.61 4.13 6.55
CA LEU A 45 -3.98 3.11 5.70
C LEU A 45 -2.55 2.74 6.14
N GLY A 46 -2.11 3.14 7.34
CA GLY A 46 -0.79 2.82 7.87
C GLY A 46 -0.50 1.31 7.97
N ILE A 47 0.76 0.94 7.79
CA ILE A 47 1.27 -0.41 8.08
C ILE A 47 1.57 -0.59 9.58
N ASP A 48 1.67 -1.83 10.05
CA ASP A 48 1.87 -2.13 11.47
C ASP A 48 3.12 -1.43 12.04
N ALA A 49 2.97 -0.81 13.21
CA ALA A 49 4.02 0.00 13.84
C ALA A 49 5.27 -0.80 14.22
N ARG A 50 5.16 -2.13 14.35
CA ARG A 50 6.29 -3.01 14.67
C ARG A 50 7.20 -3.25 13.47
N ILE A 51 6.71 -3.10 12.24
CA ILE A 51 7.52 -3.28 11.02
C ILE A 51 8.74 -2.34 11.04
N PRO A 52 9.93 -2.74 10.58
CA PRO A 52 11.14 -1.90 10.64
C PRO A 52 10.99 -0.47 10.08
N ASP A 53 11.65 0.47 10.73
CA ASP A 53 11.58 1.91 10.45
C ASP A 53 11.82 2.28 8.99
N ILE A 54 12.76 1.59 8.32
CA ILE A 54 13.08 1.86 6.92
C ILE A 54 11.88 1.59 6.00
N VAL A 55 11.13 0.52 6.24
CA VAL A 55 9.92 0.18 5.46
C VAL A 55 8.79 1.14 5.82
N ARG A 56 8.57 1.41 7.12
CA ARG A 56 7.57 2.39 7.56
C ARG A 56 7.83 3.77 6.97
N ALA A 57 9.07 4.22 6.92
CA ALA A 57 9.43 5.51 6.33
C ALA A 57 9.17 5.57 4.81
N LYS A 58 9.37 4.47 4.08
CA LYS A 58 9.05 4.40 2.64
C LYS A 58 7.55 4.40 2.40
N PHE A 59 6.80 3.56 3.11
CA PHE A 59 5.35 3.54 2.99
C PHE A 59 4.73 4.88 3.44
N ALA A 60 5.31 5.51 4.47
CA ALA A 60 4.89 6.82 4.91
C ALA A 60 5.01 7.90 3.84
N ARG A 61 6.02 7.83 2.95
CA ARG A 61 6.13 8.74 1.80
C ARG A 61 5.00 8.53 0.79
N ALA A 62 4.58 7.28 0.57
CA ALA A 62 3.42 6.98 -0.26
C ALA A 62 2.16 7.63 0.31
N GLN A 63 1.89 7.46 1.60
CA GLN A 63 0.79 8.14 2.29
C GLN A 63 0.88 9.67 2.18
N THR A 64 2.08 10.26 2.31
CA THR A 64 2.23 11.71 2.14
C THR A 64 1.83 12.15 0.72
N LEU A 65 2.23 11.42 -0.32
CA LEU A 65 1.88 11.74 -1.70
C LEU A 65 0.38 11.56 -1.97
N TYR A 66 -0.24 10.51 -1.43
CA TYR A 66 -1.70 10.39 -1.43
C TYR A 66 -2.35 11.56 -0.71
N MET A 67 -1.84 11.97 0.45
CA MET A 67 -2.39 13.11 1.18
C MET A 67 -2.31 14.42 0.36
N LEU A 68 -1.20 14.65 -0.36
CA LEU A 68 -1.04 15.77 -1.29
C LEU A 68 -1.93 15.66 -2.55
N GLY A 69 -2.47 14.48 -2.84
CA GLY A 69 -3.58 14.28 -3.76
C GLY A 69 -4.82 15.12 -3.44
N TRP A 70 -4.93 15.61 -2.20
CA TRP A 70 -5.94 16.59 -1.82
C TRP A 70 -5.70 17.99 -2.42
N VAL A 71 -4.48 18.33 -2.80
CA VAL A 71 -4.20 19.62 -3.44
C VAL A 71 -4.24 19.46 -4.96
N ASP A 72 -3.60 18.39 -5.45
CA ASP A 72 -3.56 18.06 -6.86
C ASP A 72 -3.66 16.55 -7.03
N PHE A 73 -4.77 16.11 -7.62
CA PHE A 73 -5.08 14.68 -7.75
C PHE A 73 -4.07 13.92 -8.63
N SER A 74 -3.37 14.60 -9.54
CA SER A 74 -2.32 13.98 -10.38
C SER A 74 -1.17 13.40 -9.55
N VAL A 75 -0.95 13.91 -8.34
CA VAL A 75 0.10 13.45 -7.41
C VAL A 75 -0.17 12.04 -6.87
N VAL A 76 -1.42 11.56 -6.91
CA VAL A 76 -1.79 10.23 -6.40
C VAL A 76 -0.98 9.12 -7.10
N LYS A 77 -0.71 9.25 -8.40
CA LYS A 77 0.10 8.31 -9.19
C LYS A 77 1.55 8.24 -8.71
N ALA A 78 2.13 9.36 -8.25
CA ALA A 78 3.44 9.33 -7.59
C ALA A 78 3.38 8.57 -6.25
N GLY A 79 2.27 8.69 -5.52
CA GLY A 79 1.99 7.88 -4.33
C GLY A 79 1.93 6.38 -4.61
N GLU A 80 1.33 5.98 -5.73
CA GLU A 80 1.29 4.57 -6.18
C GLU A 80 2.68 4.00 -6.39
N LEU A 81 3.54 4.73 -7.09
CA LEU A 81 4.92 4.32 -7.31
C LEU A 81 5.67 4.20 -5.98
N ALA A 82 5.51 5.18 -5.09
CA ALA A 82 6.14 5.15 -3.77
C ALA A 82 5.65 3.95 -2.93
N ALA A 83 4.38 3.58 -3.03
CA ALA A 83 3.82 2.39 -2.36
C ALA A 83 4.46 1.11 -2.92
N LEU A 84 4.53 0.96 -4.25
CA LEU A 84 5.14 -0.20 -4.89
C LEU A 84 6.64 -0.34 -4.56
N ILE A 85 7.37 0.77 -4.46
CA ILE A 85 8.77 0.77 -3.99
C ILE A 85 8.87 0.32 -2.53
N ALA A 86 7.94 0.75 -1.66
CA ALA A 86 7.90 0.30 -0.28
C ALA A 86 7.60 -1.20 -0.17
N LEU A 87 6.69 -1.71 -1.01
CA LEU A 87 6.42 -3.15 -1.11
C LEU A 87 7.66 -3.91 -1.57
N GLU A 88 8.31 -3.48 -2.64
CA GLU A 88 9.51 -4.14 -3.15
C GLU A 88 10.62 -4.21 -2.10
N LEU A 89 10.83 -3.12 -1.34
CA LEU A 89 11.77 -3.12 -0.22
C LEU A 89 11.38 -4.14 0.87
N ALA A 90 10.10 -4.18 1.26
CA ALA A 90 9.60 -5.12 2.25
C ALA A 90 9.80 -6.59 1.81
N LEU A 91 9.48 -6.91 0.55
CA LEU A 91 9.63 -8.26 0.03
C LEU A 91 11.11 -8.64 -0.12
N MET A 92 11.97 -7.68 -0.49
CA MET A 92 13.41 -7.88 -0.54
C MET A 92 13.98 -8.23 0.84
N ASP A 93 13.54 -7.54 1.88
CA ASP A 93 13.94 -7.82 3.27
C ASP A 93 13.47 -9.22 3.72
N ARG A 94 12.20 -9.55 3.49
CA ARG A 94 11.61 -10.80 4.01
C ARG A 94 11.94 -12.04 3.19
N TYR A 95 11.99 -11.93 1.88
CA TYR A 95 12.13 -13.07 0.97
C TYR A 95 13.40 -13.03 0.14
N GLY A 96 14.17 -11.93 0.17
CA GLY A 96 15.38 -11.82 -0.64
C GLY A 96 16.35 -12.98 -0.41
N GLY A 97 16.55 -13.41 0.83
CA GLY A 97 17.40 -14.57 1.14
C GLY A 97 16.93 -15.90 0.54
N GLN A 98 15.64 -16.04 0.25
CA GLN A 98 15.01 -17.26 -0.27
C GLN A 98 15.02 -17.35 -1.80
N VAL A 99 15.21 -16.21 -2.47
CA VAL A 99 15.29 -16.14 -3.93
C VAL A 99 16.75 -15.96 -4.36
N SER A 100 17.20 -16.80 -5.31
CA SER A 100 18.56 -16.72 -5.82
C SER A 100 18.86 -15.33 -6.37
N LYS A 101 20.08 -14.83 -6.11
CA LYS A 101 20.47 -13.44 -6.43
C LYS A 101 20.24 -13.07 -7.90
N SER A 102 20.48 -14.00 -8.84
CA SER A 102 20.31 -13.78 -10.28
C SER A 102 18.84 -13.74 -10.74
N LYS A 103 17.90 -14.25 -9.93
CA LYS A 103 16.46 -14.30 -10.25
C LYS A 103 15.63 -13.36 -9.38
N ARG A 104 16.28 -12.59 -8.51
CA ARG A 104 15.62 -11.75 -7.51
C ARG A 104 15.11 -10.44 -8.12
N SER A 105 13.95 -10.53 -8.76
CA SER A 105 13.19 -9.38 -9.25
C SER A 105 11.96 -9.15 -8.38
N PHE A 106 11.33 -7.96 -8.51
CA PHE A 106 10.08 -7.66 -7.81
C PHE A 106 8.99 -8.68 -8.13
N ALA A 107 8.83 -9.05 -9.41
CA ALA A 107 7.89 -10.09 -9.83
C ALA A 107 8.19 -11.46 -9.19
N ALA A 108 9.47 -11.85 -9.11
CA ALA A 108 9.84 -13.12 -8.49
C ALA A 108 9.54 -13.14 -6.99
N LEU A 109 9.72 -12.01 -6.29
CA LEU A 109 9.41 -11.88 -4.88
C LEU A 109 7.90 -11.89 -4.61
N LEU A 110 7.09 -11.24 -5.47
CA LEU A 110 5.63 -11.30 -5.41
C LEU A 110 5.11 -12.72 -5.64
N LYS A 111 5.67 -13.42 -6.64
CA LYS A 111 5.32 -14.82 -6.90
C LYS A 111 5.71 -15.74 -5.75
N TYR A 112 6.90 -15.54 -5.16
CA TYR A 112 7.33 -16.30 -3.97
C TYR A 112 6.35 -16.16 -2.80
N MET A 113 5.83 -14.95 -2.58
CA MET A 113 4.84 -14.66 -1.53
C MET A 113 3.59 -15.55 -1.65
N VAL A 114 3.17 -15.87 -2.87
CA VAL A 114 2.02 -16.73 -3.14
C VAL A 114 2.45 -18.20 -3.12
N ASP A 115 3.39 -18.57 -3.98
CA ASP A 115 3.71 -19.98 -4.26
C ASP A 115 4.39 -20.69 -3.08
N ALA A 116 5.25 -19.97 -2.34
CA ALA A 116 6.08 -20.55 -1.28
C ALA A 116 5.65 -20.09 0.11
N ASP A 117 5.32 -18.81 0.28
CA ASP A 117 4.88 -18.26 1.57
C ASP A 117 3.36 -18.38 1.79
N GLY A 118 2.63 -18.87 0.79
CA GLY A 118 1.24 -19.33 0.92
C GLY A 118 0.21 -18.21 1.04
N LEU A 119 0.48 -17.02 0.49
CA LEU A 119 -0.52 -15.95 0.41
C LEU A 119 -1.71 -16.38 -0.45
N THR A 120 -2.91 -16.18 0.10
CA THR A 120 -4.19 -16.32 -0.59
C THR A 120 -5.03 -15.05 -0.44
N ASP A 121 -6.04 -14.87 -1.29
CA ASP A 121 -6.96 -13.72 -1.20
C ASP A 121 -7.66 -13.60 0.16
N GLY A 122 -7.93 -14.73 0.83
CA GLY A 122 -8.52 -14.77 2.18
C GLY A 122 -7.61 -14.20 3.28
N GLN A 123 -6.34 -13.93 2.97
CA GLN A 123 -5.38 -13.30 3.89
C GLN A 123 -5.12 -11.83 3.54
N ILE A 124 -5.82 -11.29 2.55
CA ILE A 124 -5.75 -9.88 2.15
C ILE A 124 -7.00 -9.18 2.70
N PRO A 125 -6.89 -8.38 3.77
CA PRO A 125 -8.03 -7.70 4.40
C PRO A 125 -8.93 -6.93 3.44
N MET A 126 -8.36 -6.17 2.50
CA MET A 126 -9.13 -5.43 1.50
C MET A 126 -9.98 -6.37 0.62
N VAL A 127 -9.42 -7.48 0.16
CA VAL A 127 -10.12 -8.47 -0.68
C VAL A 127 -11.21 -9.17 0.12
N THR A 128 -10.93 -9.55 1.37
CA THR A 128 -11.94 -10.15 2.25
C THR A 128 -13.10 -9.19 2.52
N ARG A 129 -12.81 -7.90 2.72
CA ARG A 129 -13.83 -6.88 2.99
C ARG A 129 -14.67 -6.53 1.77
N CYS A 130 -14.04 -6.39 0.61
CA CYS A 130 -14.67 -5.81 -0.59
C CYS A 130 -15.07 -6.85 -1.64
N GLY A 131 -14.60 -8.10 -1.51
CA GLY A 131 -14.65 -9.12 -2.55
C GLY A 131 -13.56 -8.92 -3.60
N GLY A 132 -13.57 -9.77 -4.64
CA GLY A 132 -12.59 -9.76 -5.73
C GLY A 132 -11.39 -10.68 -5.51
N THR A 133 -10.31 -10.41 -6.23
CA THR A 133 -9.04 -11.16 -6.16
C THR A 133 -7.86 -10.23 -6.44
N ALA A 134 -6.74 -10.44 -5.76
CA ALA A 134 -5.48 -9.76 -6.01
C ALA A 134 -4.35 -10.73 -6.38
N VAL A 135 -4.44 -12.01 -6.01
CA VAL A 135 -3.37 -13.01 -6.24
C VAL A 135 -2.90 -13.06 -7.70
N GLY A 136 -3.81 -13.00 -8.66
CA GLY A 136 -3.45 -13.00 -10.09
C GLY A 136 -2.50 -11.86 -10.50
N GLN A 137 -2.59 -10.70 -9.84
CA GLN A 137 -1.70 -9.54 -10.10
C GLN A 137 -0.28 -9.74 -9.54
N LEU A 138 -0.10 -10.71 -8.64
CA LEU A 138 1.18 -11.08 -8.03
C LEU A 138 1.86 -12.23 -8.79
N THR A 139 1.06 -13.21 -9.23
CA THR A 139 1.55 -14.42 -9.92
C THR A 139 1.84 -14.21 -11.40
N GLY A 140 1.21 -13.20 -12.02
CA GLY A 140 1.29 -12.95 -13.45
C GLY A 140 0.06 -13.41 -14.24
N GLU A 141 -1.00 -13.88 -13.58
CA GLU A 141 -2.23 -14.31 -14.24
C GLU A 141 -3.18 -13.15 -14.59
N THR A 142 -3.02 -11.99 -13.94
CA THR A 142 -3.84 -10.80 -14.19
C THR A 142 -2.95 -9.61 -14.52
N HIS A 143 -3.18 -9.02 -15.69
CA HIS A 143 -2.44 -7.87 -16.20
C HIS A 143 -3.24 -6.55 -16.11
N PRO A 144 -2.57 -5.41 -15.91
CA PRO A 144 -1.16 -5.31 -15.59
C PRO A 144 -0.90 -5.76 -14.14
N THR A 145 0.16 -6.55 -13.97
CA THR A 145 0.65 -7.04 -12.68
C THR A 145 1.19 -5.88 -11.84
N LEU A 146 1.40 -6.11 -10.53
CA LEU A 146 2.03 -5.10 -9.68
C LEU A 146 3.46 -4.74 -10.14
N ALA A 147 4.20 -5.72 -10.66
CA ALA A 147 5.54 -5.50 -11.17
C ALA A 147 5.54 -4.67 -12.48
N GLU A 148 4.59 -4.94 -13.38
CA GLU A 148 4.40 -4.14 -14.60
C GLU A 148 3.98 -2.71 -14.26
N ARG A 149 3.01 -2.52 -13.35
CA ARG A 149 2.60 -1.19 -12.89
C ARG A 149 3.77 -0.40 -12.30
N ARG A 150 4.60 -1.04 -11.46
CA ARG A 150 5.81 -0.43 -10.89
C ARG A 150 6.77 0.02 -11.99
N ASN A 151 7.01 -0.83 -12.99
CA ASN A 151 7.90 -0.51 -14.10
C ASN A 151 7.35 0.61 -14.99
N MET A 152 6.06 0.57 -15.35
CA MET A 152 5.39 1.61 -16.12
C MET A 152 5.53 2.98 -15.45
N LEU A 153 5.20 3.06 -14.15
CA LEU A 153 5.33 4.28 -13.37
C LEU A 153 6.77 4.78 -13.25
N ALA A 154 7.76 3.87 -13.15
CA ALA A 154 9.17 4.23 -13.09
C ALA A 154 9.73 4.75 -14.42
N HIS A 155 9.11 4.39 -15.55
CA HIS A 155 9.55 4.77 -16.89
C HIS A 155 8.75 5.91 -17.51
N GLY A 156 7.87 6.55 -16.72
CA GLY A 156 7.14 7.75 -17.15
C GLY A 156 5.86 7.47 -17.92
N ASP A 157 5.21 6.33 -17.69
CA ASP A 157 3.78 6.18 -18.02
C ASP A 157 3.02 7.41 -17.47
N PRO A 158 2.11 8.04 -18.23
CA PRO A 158 1.60 9.35 -17.87
C PRO A 158 1.00 9.31 -16.47
N PHE A 159 1.50 10.18 -15.59
CA PHE A 159 0.86 10.48 -14.31
C PHE A 159 -0.57 11.04 -14.49
N ASP A 160 -1.01 11.20 -15.75
CA ASP A 160 -2.34 11.61 -16.22
C ASP A 160 -3.37 10.46 -16.27
N GLY A 161 -2.92 9.20 -16.13
CA GLY A 161 -3.83 8.05 -16.03
C GLY A 161 -4.58 8.02 -14.70
N LEU A 162 -5.81 7.48 -14.70
CA LEU A 162 -6.58 7.30 -13.46
C LEU A 162 -5.80 6.44 -12.44
N PRO A 163 -5.87 6.76 -11.13
CA PRO A 163 -5.32 5.90 -10.09
C PRO A 163 -5.87 4.47 -10.15
N THR A 164 -5.01 3.52 -9.83
CA THR A 164 -5.37 2.12 -9.59
C THR A 164 -6.15 2.04 -8.28
N GLY A 165 -7.43 1.69 -8.37
CA GLY A 165 -8.30 1.65 -7.20
C GLY A 165 -7.78 0.74 -6.09
N GLY A 166 -7.64 1.28 -4.87
CA GLY A 166 -7.22 0.53 -3.69
C GLY A 166 -5.74 0.16 -3.63
N LEU A 167 -4.87 0.62 -4.54
CA LEU A 167 -3.48 0.13 -4.59
C LEU A 167 -2.70 0.36 -3.29
N LEU A 168 -2.82 1.53 -2.67
CA LEU A 168 -2.14 1.82 -1.40
C LEU A 168 -2.59 0.86 -0.29
N GLU A 169 -3.88 0.52 -0.24
CA GLU A 169 -4.42 -0.44 0.73
C GLU A 169 -3.98 -1.86 0.44
N LEU A 170 -3.99 -2.29 -0.82
CA LEU A 170 -3.44 -3.59 -1.22
C LEU A 170 -1.97 -3.70 -0.81
N VAL A 171 -1.17 -2.67 -1.10
CA VAL A 171 0.24 -2.65 -0.70
C VAL A 171 0.41 -2.73 0.82
N ARG A 172 -0.39 -1.99 1.60
CA ARG A 172 -0.40 -2.10 3.07
C ARG A 172 -0.61 -3.54 3.51
N ASP A 173 -1.63 -4.19 2.96
CA ASP A 173 -2.00 -5.56 3.31
C ASP A 173 -0.88 -6.56 2.98
N LEU A 174 -0.26 -6.40 1.81
CA LEU A 174 0.85 -7.25 1.37
C LEU A 174 2.10 -7.05 2.25
N ILE A 175 2.44 -5.80 2.60
CA ILE A 175 3.55 -5.51 3.51
C ILE A 175 3.28 -6.15 4.89
N ASN A 176 2.09 -5.96 5.44
CA ASN A 176 1.72 -6.54 6.74
C ASN A 176 1.75 -8.07 6.69
N PHE A 177 1.29 -8.70 5.60
CA PHE A 177 1.39 -10.14 5.43
C PHE A 177 2.85 -10.61 5.41
N ALA A 178 3.73 -9.93 4.67
CA ALA A 178 5.14 -10.33 4.59
C ALA A 178 5.86 -10.25 5.95
N TYR A 179 5.43 -9.34 6.81
CA TYR A 179 5.94 -9.20 8.18
C TYR A 179 5.11 -9.96 9.23
N ARG A 180 4.06 -10.71 8.89
CA ARG A 180 3.12 -11.28 9.88
C ARG A 180 3.78 -12.10 10.99
N HIS A 181 4.80 -12.89 10.66
CA HIS A 181 5.55 -13.67 11.65
C HIS A 181 6.42 -12.79 12.55
N TYR A 182 7.08 -11.77 11.97
CA TYR A 182 7.86 -10.80 12.72
C TYR A 182 6.97 -9.98 13.68
N ILE A 183 5.79 -9.58 13.20
CA ILE A 183 4.77 -8.86 13.99
C ILE A 183 4.28 -9.73 15.15
N ALA A 184 4.00 -11.01 14.89
CA ALA A 184 3.55 -11.97 15.91
C ALA A 184 4.63 -12.25 16.95
N GLU A 185 5.89 -12.37 16.55
CA GLU A 185 7.04 -12.52 17.45
C GLU A 185 7.24 -11.27 18.33
N ALA A 186 7.21 -10.09 17.73
CA ALA A 186 7.26 -8.84 18.50
C ALA A 186 6.09 -8.76 19.52
N ALA A 187 4.89 -9.22 19.13
CA ALA A 187 3.73 -9.28 20.04
C ALA A 187 3.97 -10.22 21.23
N SER A 188 4.53 -11.42 20.99
CA SER A 188 4.79 -12.39 22.04
C SER A 188 5.90 -11.94 23.00
N LEU A 189 6.82 -11.10 22.53
CA LEU A 189 7.84 -10.42 23.33
C LEU A 189 7.32 -9.19 24.08
N GLY A 190 6.01 -8.90 24.02
CA GLY A 190 5.41 -7.77 24.73
C GLY A 190 5.71 -6.41 24.11
N VAL A 191 6.20 -6.35 22.87
CA VAL A 191 6.39 -5.10 22.14
C VAL A 191 5.01 -4.58 21.73
N THR A 192 4.46 -3.69 22.55
CA THR A 192 3.24 -2.96 22.18
C THR A 192 3.54 -1.99 21.03
N PRO A 193 2.66 -1.89 20.02
CA PRO A 193 2.76 -0.83 19.04
C PRO A 193 2.74 0.50 19.78
N ALA A 194 3.71 1.38 19.51
CA ALA A 194 3.80 2.68 20.15
C ALA A 194 2.42 3.37 20.05
N SER A 195 1.78 3.56 21.20
CA SER A 195 0.45 4.17 21.29
C SER A 195 0.46 5.51 20.56
N ALA A 196 -0.55 5.75 19.72
CA ALA A 196 -0.80 7.04 19.12
C ALA A 196 -0.78 8.11 20.23
N GLY A 197 0.30 8.89 20.27
CA GLY A 197 0.41 10.01 21.18
C GLY A 197 -0.67 11.01 20.79
N ARG A 198 -1.78 11.01 21.55
CA ARG A 198 -2.58 12.21 21.71
C ARG A 198 -1.73 13.17 22.54
N VAL A 199 -1.18 14.19 21.90
CA VAL A 199 -0.85 15.46 22.52
C VAL A 199 -1.46 16.54 21.65
#